data_AF-A0A967N764-F1
#
_entry.id   AF-A0A967N764-F1
#
_cell.length_a   1.000
_cell.length_b   1.000
_cell.length_c   1.000
_cell.angle_alpha   90.00
_cell.angle_beta   90.00
_cell.angle_gamma   90.00
#
_symmetry.space_group_name_H-M   'P 1'
#
loop_
_entity.id
_entity.type
_entity.pdbx_description
1 polymer ?
#
loop_
_entity_poly.entity_id
_entity_poly.type
_entity_poly.pdbx_seq_one_letter_code
_entity_poly.pdbx_strand_id
1 'polypeptide(L)'
;DLLGVRPALGRTFAPAEEEVGASSVVVLSHALWVDRFGADPGIVGERVELDARSAQVVGVMPEGFIFPTAEIAAWLPLGLDRANPPSRGSHYLRGVARLAPGVGLEEARAELETITASWNEEFEHHAMGHFLVLEDLRKALVGETAGILWLLLGAVGLVLVMACANVANLMLARTESREREVSVRAALGAGRGRLLRQFVTESLVLAALGAALGLLLAHWGTDALVALDPDAIPRSEVVALDGRVLLYAGGLALGTALLFGLAPALHVGLGALASRLRAEHGSTAGSSRARLRRGLVMVEAAVCAVVLVAAGLVGRSLWELVRVDPGVRTEGVLTFELALPASAYGIPEQLNGFYERLQERIEGLPGVAGAATVNSLPLTGDPPRNDFYVGGEPRPDPGVPAWNADLLTVSHDYFETMGIPVIRGRGFEASDGTDGPYVAVIDEAAARKYWPGGDALDRRVHFNFTESQGRPSAELVGIVRSTKAASLDEEPRPQLYLLNPQTEPVWGGTWRTRSVVV
;
A
#
# COMPACT_ATOMS: atom_id res chain seq x y z
N ASP A 1 12.65 7.14 22.76
CA ASP A 1 11.85 7.54 21.60
C ASP A 1 11.05 6.39 21.03
N LEU A 2 9.80 6.67 20.66
CA LEU A 2 8.78 5.70 20.25
C LEU A 2 9.24 4.79 19.11
N LEU A 3 9.85 5.34 18.05
CA LEU A 3 10.28 4.58 16.87
C LEU A 3 11.71 4.04 16.96
N GLY A 4 12.46 4.43 18.01
CA GLY A 4 13.83 3.94 18.23
C GLY A 4 14.85 4.46 17.21
N VAL A 5 14.48 5.46 16.41
CA VAL A 5 15.34 6.12 15.42
C VAL A 5 15.79 7.45 15.99
N ARG A 6 17.10 7.72 15.93
CA ARG A 6 17.67 9.01 16.34
C ARG A 6 17.72 9.96 15.13
N PRO A 7 17.44 11.25 15.32
CA PRO A 7 17.62 12.23 14.25
C PRO A 7 19.09 12.34 13.86
N ALA A 8 19.37 12.65 12.59
CA ALA A 8 20.72 12.89 12.10
C ALA A 8 21.30 14.20 12.65
N LEU A 9 20.44 15.22 12.78
CA LEU A 9 20.78 16.51 13.37
C LEU A 9 19.77 16.89 14.46
N GLY A 10 20.24 17.51 15.53
CA GLY A 10 19.40 18.05 16.59
C GLY A 10 18.70 16.97 17.42
N ARG A 11 17.39 17.13 17.64
CA ARG A 11 16.55 16.28 18.48
C ARG A 11 15.14 16.15 17.92
N THR A 12 14.36 15.26 18.51
CA THR A 12 12.91 15.16 18.33
C THR A 12 12.18 16.08 19.34
N PHE A 13 10.86 15.90 19.49
CA PHE A 13 10.01 16.72 20.36
C PHE A 13 10.26 16.44 21.85
N ALA A 14 10.27 17.52 22.65
CA ALA A 14 10.27 17.45 24.10
C ALA A 14 8.83 17.46 24.64
N PRO A 15 8.55 16.87 25.81
CA PRO A 15 7.18 16.80 26.35
C PRO A 15 6.49 18.16 26.50
N ALA A 16 7.23 19.22 26.83
CA ALA A 16 6.68 20.57 26.95
C ALA A 16 6.25 21.19 25.61
N GLU A 17 6.70 20.63 24.48
CA GLU A 17 6.35 21.08 23.12
C GLU A 17 5.04 20.41 22.64
N GLU A 18 4.55 19.42 23.38
CA GLU A 18 3.28 18.72 23.13
C GLU A 18 2.10 19.36 23.90
N GLU A 19 2.32 20.53 24.52
CA GLU A 19 1.26 21.29 25.19
C GLU A 19 0.53 22.24 24.22
N VAL A 20 -0.75 22.50 24.50
CA VAL A 20 -1.55 23.44 23.70
C VAL A 20 -0.95 24.84 23.82
N GLY A 21 -0.65 25.46 22.68
CA GLY A 21 -0.06 26.80 22.63
C GLY A 21 1.45 26.84 22.87
N ALA A 22 2.12 25.69 22.96
CA ALA A 22 3.58 25.62 23.02
C ALA A 22 4.24 26.24 21.77
N SER A 23 5.53 26.57 21.89
CA SER A 23 6.31 27.10 20.76
C SER A 23 6.27 26.13 19.59
N SER A 24 5.92 26.64 18.40
CA SER A 24 5.86 25.81 17.19
C SER A 24 7.25 25.34 16.81
N VAL A 25 7.47 24.03 16.89
CA VAL A 25 8.70 23.35 16.49
C VAL A 25 8.40 22.33 15.40
N VAL A 26 9.40 22.03 14.58
CA VAL A 26 9.31 21.07 13.49
C VAL A 26 10.54 20.18 13.42
N VAL A 27 10.31 18.91 13.06
CA VAL A 27 11.37 17.99 12.63
C VAL A 27 11.21 17.77 11.12
N LEU A 28 12.28 17.97 10.36
CA LEU A 28 12.26 17.82 8.89
C LEU A 28 12.62 16.39 8.47
N SER A 29 12.07 15.93 7.34
CA SER A 29 12.60 14.75 6.66
C SER A 29 13.96 15.07 6.03
N HIS A 30 14.78 14.03 5.82
CA HIS A 30 16.06 14.19 5.14
C HIS A 30 15.89 14.74 3.72
N ALA A 31 14.90 14.24 2.97
CA ALA A 31 14.60 14.69 1.62
C ALA A 31 14.27 16.19 1.57
N LEU A 32 13.36 16.66 2.44
CA LEU A 32 13.02 18.08 2.50
C LEU A 32 14.23 18.96 2.83
N TRP A 33 15.07 18.52 3.76
CA TRP A 33 16.30 19.21 4.14
C TRP A 33 17.29 19.33 2.98
N VAL A 34 17.48 18.27 2.19
CA VAL A 34 18.34 18.29 1.00
C VAL A 34 17.75 19.17 -0.09
N ASP A 35 16.50 18.92 -0.47
CA ASP A 35 15.89 19.51 -1.67
C ASP A 35 15.56 20.99 -1.52
N ARG A 36 15.13 21.41 -0.33
CA ARG A 36 14.67 22.80 -0.09
C ARG A 36 15.64 23.65 0.70
N PHE A 37 16.49 23.03 1.52
CA PHE A 37 17.43 23.72 2.39
C PHE A 37 18.89 23.43 2.05
N GLY A 38 19.17 22.72 0.95
CA GLY A 38 20.51 22.51 0.42
C GLY A 38 21.43 21.70 1.34
N ALA A 39 20.85 20.85 2.20
CA ALA A 39 21.57 20.09 3.22
C ALA A 39 22.40 20.95 4.20
N ASP A 40 21.94 22.16 4.52
CA ASP A 40 22.62 23.05 5.46
C ASP A 40 22.58 22.49 6.90
N PRO A 41 23.72 22.14 7.53
CA PRO A 41 23.75 21.67 8.91
C PRO A 41 23.36 22.75 9.93
N GLY A 42 23.38 24.04 9.52
CA GLY A 42 22.93 25.18 10.33
C GLY A 42 21.41 25.31 10.44
N ILE A 43 20.62 24.46 9.76
CA ILE A 43 19.16 24.56 9.77
C ILE A 43 18.54 24.35 11.16
N VAL A 44 19.21 23.62 12.06
CA VAL A 44 18.69 23.38 13.41
C VAL A 44 18.80 24.67 14.23
N GLY A 45 17.66 25.14 14.73
CA GLY A 45 17.51 26.42 15.43
C GLY A 45 16.94 27.54 14.55
N GLU A 46 17.01 27.40 13.23
CA GLU A 46 16.41 28.33 12.28
C GLU A 46 14.88 28.21 12.26
N ARG A 47 14.23 29.27 11.78
CA ARG A 47 12.76 29.31 11.64
C ARG A 47 12.34 29.14 10.20
N VAL A 48 11.39 28.25 9.98
CA VAL A 48 10.75 27.98 8.68
C VAL A 48 9.26 28.33 8.77
N GLU A 49 8.67 28.72 7.65
CA GLU A 49 7.21 28.92 7.57
C GLU A 49 6.53 27.64 7.12
N LEU A 50 5.57 27.16 7.92
CA LEU A 50 4.73 26.01 7.65
C LEU A 50 3.27 26.42 7.88
N ASP A 51 2.43 26.29 6.86
CA ASP A 51 1.02 26.70 6.94
C ASP A 51 0.82 28.16 7.43
N ALA A 52 1.66 29.06 6.93
CA ALA A 52 1.75 30.46 7.37
C ALA A 52 2.00 30.64 8.89
N ARG A 53 2.63 29.66 9.53
CA ARG A 53 3.11 29.72 10.91
C ARG A 53 4.62 29.53 10.94
N SER A 54 5.29 30.39 11.69
CA SER A 54 6.74 30.28 11.91
C SER A 54 7.03 29.18 12.93
N ALA A 55 7.73 28.13 12.51
CA ALA A 55 8.15 27.00 13.33
C ALA A 55 9.68 26.92 13.40
N GLN A 56 10.24 26.65 14.57
CA GLN A 56 11.68 26.42 14.73
C GLN A 56 12.04 24.98 14.37
N VAL A 57 13.05 24.79 13.53
CA VAL A 57 13.57 23.45 13.22
C VAL A 57 14.37 22.95 14.42
N VAL A 58 13.94 21.84 15.04
CA VAL A 58 14.63 21.24 16.19
C VAL A 58 15.44 20.00 15.84
N GLY A 59 15.20 19.42 14.66
CA GLY A 59 15.99 18.31 14.15
C GLY A 59 15.66 17.90 12.72
N VAL A 60 16.48 17.02 12.19
CA VAL A 60 16.35 16.40 10.86
C VAL A 60 16.44 14.89 11.02
N MET A 61 15.46 14.15 10.52
CA MET A 61 15.49 12.68 10.52
C MET A 61 16.58 12.15 9.57
N PRO A 62 17.17 10.98 9.86
CA PRO A 62 18.23 10.44 9.02
C PRO A 62 17.74 10.03 7.63
N GLU A 63 18.66 9.92 6.69
CA GLU A 63 18.41 9.39 5.35
C GLU A 63 17.74 8.00 5.42
N GLY A 64 16.76 7.77 4.53
CA GLY A 64 15.97 6.54 4.49
C GLY A 64 14.93 6.36 5.61
N PHE A 65 14.78 7.33 6.53
CA PHE A 65 13.68 7.32 7.49
C PHE A 65 12.37 7.76 6.83
N ILE A 66 11.47 6.80 6.65
CA ILE A 66 10.16 6.98 6.04
C ILE A 66 9.09 6.57 7.06
N PHE A 67 8.27 7.52 7.50
CA PHE A 67 7.17 7.24 8.43
C PHE A 67 6.08 8.33 8.45
N PRO A 68 4.79 7.95 8.35
CA PRO A 68 4.29 6.64 7.91
C PRO A 68 4.57 6.35 6.43
N THR A 69 4.61 7.38 5.58
CA THR A 69 4.81 7.27 4.12
C THR A 69 5.94 8.18 3.65
N ALA A 70 6.40 8.01 2.40
CA ALA A 70 7.51 8.79 1.83
C ALA A 70 7.13 10.25 1.51
N GLU A 71 5.84 10.53 1.38
CA GLU A 71 5.28 11.86 1.11
C GLU A 71 5.42 12.82 2.30
N ILE A 72 5.68 12.29 3.51
CA ILE A 72 5.76 13.10 4.72
C ILE A 72 7.08 13.87 4.75
N ALA A 73 6.98 15.19 4.53
CA ALA A 73 8.11 16.09 4.48
C ALA A 73 8.55 16.62 5.86
N ALA A 74 7.63 16.67 6.84
CA ALA A 74 7.91 17.20 8.17
C ALA A 74 6.93 16.65 9.22
N TRP A 75 7.35 16.65 10.48
CA TRP A 75 6.53 16.31 11.64
C TRP A 75 6.41 17.52 12.57
N LEU A 76 5.23 17.72 13.13
CA LEU A 76 4.93 18.74 14.13
C LEU A 76 4.33 18.08 15.38
N PRO A 77 4.56 18.61 16.59
CA PRO A 77 3.92 18.10 17.79
C PRO A 77 2.43 18.38 17.76
N LEU A 78 1.63 17.40 18.19
CA LEU A 78 0.18 17.55 18.35
C LEU A 78 -0.13 17.92 19.80
N GLY A 79 -0.43 19.20 20.03
CA GLY A 79 -0.90 19.69 21.32
C GLY A 79 -2.31 19.19 21.62
N LEU A 80 -2.47 18.35 22.64
CA LEU A 80 -3.78 17.85 23.09
C LEU A 80 -4.09 18.38 24.50
N ASP A 81 -5.20 19.11 24.64
CA ASP A 81 -5.74 19.44 25.96
C ASP A 81 -6.39 18.19 26.55
N ARG A 82 -5.62 17.47 27.38
CA ARG A 82 -6.08 16.24 28.03
C ARG A 82 -7.14 16.50 29.10
N ALA A 83 -7.17 17.69 29.69
CA ALA A 83 -8.10 18.05 30.74
C ALA A 83 -9.49 18.42 30.18
N ASN A 84 -9.51 19.06 29.01
CA ASN A 84 -10.74 19.44 28.33
C ASN A 84 -10.70 19.05 26.84
N PRO A 85 -10.82 17.75 26.52
CA PRO A 85 -10.81 17.32 25.13
C PRO A 85 -12.02 17.91 24.38
N PRO A 86 -11.81 18.55 23.22
CA PRO A 86 -12.87 19.25 22.51
C PRO A 86 -13.99 18.32 21.98
N SER A 87 -13.69 17.03 21.78
CA SER A 87 -14.70 15.98 21.56
C SER A 87 -14.14 14.62 21.94
N ARG A 88 -14.87 13.86 22.77
CA ARG A 88 -14.51 12.50 23.18
C ARG A 88 -14.97 11.41 22.19
N GLY A 89 -15.92 11.70 21.31
CA GLY A 89 -16.45 10.76 20.30
C GLY A 89 -15.75 10.85 18.95
N SER A 90 -14.60 11.53 18.87
CA SER A 90 -13.88 11.76 17.61
C SER A 90 -12.70 10.79 17.48
N HIS A 91 -12.64 10.06 16.37
CA HIS A 91 -11.70 8.95 16.15
C HIS A 91 -10.82 9.15 14.89
N TYR A 92 -10.29 10.37 14.71
CA TYR A 92 -9.51 10.75 13.52
C TYR A 92 -8.01 10.48 13.62
N LEU A 93 -7.51 10.10 14.79
CA LEU A 93 -6.08 9.86 15.03
C LEU A 93 -5.76 8.37 14.98
N ARG A 94 -4.66 8.03 14.30
CA ARG A 94 -4.03 6.71 14.37
C ARG A 94 -2.89 6.75 15.37
N GLY A 95 -2.97 5.92 16.41
CA GLY A 95 -1.93 5.80 17.43
C GLY A 95 -0.85 4.80 17.02
N VAL A 96 0.40 5.09 17.40
CA VAL A 96 1.51 4.12 17.34
C VAL A 96 2.10 3.94 18.72
N ALA A 97 2.27 2.69 19.12
CA ALA A 97 2.79 2.31 20.43
C ALA A 97 3.96 1.33 20.28
N ARG A 98 4.86 1.33 21.27
CA ARG A 98 5.93 0.34 21.39
C ARG A 98 5.60 -0.58 22.56
N LEU A 99 5.49 -1.88 22.29
CA LEU A 99 5.33 -2.89 23.34
C LEU A 99 6.54 -2.89 24.28
N ALA A 100 6.27 -3.16 25.56
CA ALA A 100 7.33 -3.33 26.55
C ALA A 100 8.21 -4.56 26.20
N PRO A 101 9.48 -4.59 26.62
CA PRO A 101 10.37 -5.72 26.36
C PRO A 101 9.77 -7.03 26.90
N GLY A 102 9.64 -8.04 26.03
CA GLY A 102 9.12 -9.37 26.39
C GLY A 102 7.61 -9.54 26.28
N VAL A 103 6.84 -8.48 26.01
CA VAL A 103 5.38 -8.55 25.86
C VAL A 103 5.00 -8.92 24.43
N GLY A 104 4.14 -9.93 24.28
CA GLY A 104 3.59 -10.37 22.99
C GLY A 104 2.39 -9.52 22.53
N LEU A 105 2.06 -9.59 21.24
CA LEU A 105 0.91 -8.86 20.68
C LEU A 105 -0.43 -9.29 21.30
N GLU A 106 -0.60 -10.58 21.58
CA GLU A 106 -1.83 -11.12 22.18
C GLU A 106 -2.04 -10.65 23.63
N GLU A 107 -0.95 -10.54 24.40
CA GLU A 107 -1.01 -10.01 25.77
C GLU A 107 -1.39 -8.52 25.76
N ALA A 108 -0.80 -7.75 24.85
CA ALA A 108 -1.15 -6.35 24.66
C ALA A 108 -2.60 -6.14 24.18
N ARG A 109 -3.13 -7.07 23.37
CA ARG A 109 -4.55 -7.06 22.96
C ARG A 109 -5.48 -7.28 24.15
N ALA A 110 -5.19 -8.28 24.99
CA ALA A 110 -5.99 -8.55 26.18
C ALA A 110 -6.00 -7.38 27.18
N GLU A 111 -4.86 -6.69 27.33
CA GLU A 111 -4.78 -5.47 28.15
C GLU A 111 -5.61 -4.33 27.53
N LEU A 112 -5.51 -4.10 26.21
CA LEU A 112 -6.31 -3.09 25.53
C LEU A 112 -7.81 -3.35 25.58
N GLU A 113 -8.24 -4.61 25.52
CA GLU A 113 -9.66 -4.97 25.72
C GLU A 113 -10.14 -4.58 27.13
N THR A 114 -9.30 -4.80 28.15
CA THR A 114 -9.60 -4.41 29.53
C THR A 114 -9.69 -2.88 29.69
N ILE A 115 -8.76 -2.15 29.07
CA ILE A 115 -8.77 -0.67 29.05
C ILE A 115 -9.99 -0.14 28.30
N THR A 116 -10.33 -0.74 27.16
CA THR A 116 -11.50 -0.32 26.36
C THR A 116 -12.80 -0.59 27.13
N ALA A 117 -12.89 -1.72 27.85
CA ALA A 117 -14.03 -2.02 28.71
C ALA A 117 -14.18 -0.99 29.83
N SER A 118 -13.10 -0.62 30.53
CA SER A 118 -13.16 0.40 31.58
C SER A 118 -13.50 1.79 31.05
N TRP A 119 -12.99 2.16 29.88
CA TRP A 119 -13.35 3.43 29.22
C TRP A 119 -14.83 3.48 28.83
N ASN A 120 -15.42 2.37 28.40
CA ASN A 120 -16.84 2.29 28.09
C ASN A 120 -17.74 2.46 29.33
N GLU A 121 -17.25 2.05 30.51
CA GLU A 121 -17.95 2.28 31.78
C GLU A 121 -17.80 3.72 32.29
N GLU A 122 -16.61 4.30 32.15
CA GLU A 122 -16.30 5.65 32.65
C GLU A 122 -16.88 6.76 31.76
N PHE A 123 -16.91 6.55 30.44
CA PHE A 123 -17.34 7.55 29.47
C PHE A 123 -18.54 7.04 28.66
N GLU A 124 -19.76 7.47 29.03
CA GLU A 124 -21.02 7.09 28.35
C GLU A 124 -20.98 7.29 26.82
N HIS A 125 -20.16 8.22 26.30
CA HIS A 125 -20.04 8.50 24.87
C HIS A 125 -19.15 7.50 24.09
N HIS A 126 -18.37 6.66 24.78
CA HIS A 126 -17.54 5.63 24.14
C HIS A 126 -18.28 4.30 23.96
N ALA A 127 -19.43 4.15 24.62
CA ALA A 127 -20.26 2.95 24.54
C ALA A 127 -20.96 2.76 23.18
N MET A 128 -20.53 3.41 22.10
CA MET A 128 -21.13 3.34 20.75
C MET A 128 -20.52 2.24 19.86
N GLY A 129 -19.87 1.25 20.46
CA GLY A 129 -19.36 0.06 19.75
C GLY A 129 -18.03 0.27 19.02
N HIS A 130 -17.27 1.32 19.36
CA HIS A 130 -15.90 1.50 18.87
C HIS A 130 -14.92 0.63 19.68
N PHE A 131 -13.97 0.02 18.98
CA PHE A 131 -12.95 -0.83 19.58
C PHE A 131 -11.56 -0.43 19.09
N LEU A 132 -10.57 -0.48 19.98
CA LEU A 132 -9.19 -0.30 19.61
C LEU A 132 -8.67 -1.60 18.98
N VAL A 133 -8.26 -1.52 17.71
CA VAL A 133 -7.61 -2.65 17.03
C VAL A 133 -6.11 -2.48 17.10
N LEU A 134 -5.43 -3.45 17.73
CA LEU A 134 -3.98 -3.52 17.72
C LEU A 134 -3.49 -4.37 16.54
N GLU A 135 -2.75 -3.72 15.65
CA GLU A 135 -2.08 -4.35 14.51
C GLU A 135 -0.56 -4.16 14.59
N ASP A 136 0.16 -5.17 14.10
CA ASP A 136 1.60 -5.09 13.93
C ASP A 136 1.95 -3.97 12.92
N LEU A 137 2.78 -3.02 13.34
CA LEU A 137 3.11 -1.85 12.51
C LEU A 137 3.73 -2.23 11.16
N ARG A 138 4.53 -3.31 11.09
CA ARG A 138 5.09 -3.78 9.82
C ARG A 138 3.98 -4.31 8.92
N LYS A 139 3.00 -5.03 9.47
CA LYS A 139 1.84 -5.47 8.69
C LYS A 139 1.00 -4.28 8.22
N ALA A 140 0.78 -3.27 9.05
CA ALA A 140 0.03 -2.07 8.68
C ALA A 140 0.74 -1.24 7.58
N LEU A 141 2.08 -1.24 7.54
CA LEU A 141 2.85 -0.45 6.56
C LEU A 141 3.15 -1.20 5.26
N VAL A 142 3.37 -2.53 5.29
CA VAL A 142 3.81 -3.32 4.11
C VAL A 142 3.05 -4.64 3.90
N GLY A 143 2.02 -4.92 4.69
CA GLY A 143 1.32 -6.20 4.69
C GLY A 143 0.65 -6.54 3.37
N GLU A 144 0.06 -5.56 2.71
CA GLU A 144 -0.63 -5.74 1.41
C GLU A 144 0.36 -6.04 0.28
N THR A 145 1.53 -5.40 0.29
CA THR A 145 2.58 -5.62 -0.72
C THR A 145 3.25 -6.99 -0.58
N ALA A 146 3.28 -7.55 0.64
CA ALA A 146 3.96 -8.82 0.90
C ALA A 146 3.39 -9.98 0.07
N GLY A 147 2.07 -10.04 -0.13
CA GLY A 147 1.42 -11.09 -0.93
C GLY A 147 1.89 -11.08 -2.39
N ILE A 148 1.98 -9.89 -2.99
CA ILE A 148 2.45 -9.70 -4.36
C ILE A 148 3.92 -10.09 -4.48
N LEU A 149 4.76 -9.73 -3.51
CA LEU A 149 6.18 -10.11 -3.50
C LEU A 149 6.38 -11.62 -3.38
N TRP A 150 5.56 -12.32 -2.58
CA TRP A 150 5.59 -13.79 -2.50
C TRP A 150 5.14 -14.45 -3.80
N LEU A 151 4.10 -13.92 -4.45
CA LEU A 151 3.65 -14.39 -5.76
C LEU A 151 4.75 -14.22 -6.81
N LEU A 152 5.40 -13.05 -6.85
CA LEU A 152 6.51 -12.76 -7.75
C LEU A 152 7.70 -13.68 -7.49
N LEU A 153 8.08 -13.89 -6.22
CA LEU A 153 9.15 -14.82 -5.85
C LEU A 153 8.83 -16.25 -6.28
N GLY A 154 7.58 -16.69 -6.10
CA GLY A 154 7.10 -17.99 -6.58
C GLY A 154 7.23 -18.13 -8.11
N ALA A 155 6.80 -17.10 -8.86
CA ALA A 155 6.91 -17.07 -10.31
C ALA A 155 8.38 -17.13 -10.79
N VAL A 156 9.26 -16.32 -10.20
CA VAL A 156 10.70 -16.34 -10.48
C VAL A 156 11.31 -17.70 -10.13
N GLY A 157 10.89 -18.31 -9.02
CA GLY A 157 11.30 -19.65 -8.63
C GLY A 157 10.94 -20.72 -9.67
N LEU A 158 9.73 -20.67 -10.25
CA LEU A 158 9.32 -21.57 -11.32
C LEU A 158 10.17 -21.38 -12.59
N VAL A 159 10.44 -20.13 -12.97
CA VAL A 159 11.33 -19.82 -14.11
C VAL A 159 12.74 -20.35 -13.85
N LEU A 160 13.25 -20.22 -12.63
CA LEU A 160 14.54 -20.76 -12.24
C LEU A 160 14.59 -22.29 -12.36
N VAL A 161 13.54 -22.98 -11.92
CA VAL A 161 13.43 -24.45 -12.10
C VAL A 161 13.47 -24.84 -13.57
N MET A 162 12.78 -24.09 -14.45
CA MET A 162 12.85 -24.33 -15.90
C MET A 162 14.26 -24.11 -16.47
N ALA A 163 14.93 -23.03 -16.08
CA ALA A 163 16.31 -22.76 -16.49
C ALA A 163 17.26 -23.87 -16.03
N CYS A 164 17.08 -24.35 -14.79
CA CYS A 164 17.83 -25.46 -14.22
C CYS A 164 17.62 -26.77 -14.99
N ALA A 165 16.37 -27.11 -15.33
CA ALA A 165 16.04 -28.28 -16.14
C ALA A 165 16.71 -28.23 -17.53
N ASN A 166 16.74 -27.04 -18.14
CA ASN A 166 17.42 -26.82 -19.43
C ASN A 166 18.94 -27.00 -19.33
N VAL A 167 19.57 -26.45 -18.31
CA VAL A 167 21.01 -26.67 -18.04
C VAL A 167 21.29 -28.15 -17.81
N ALA A 168 20.43 -28.86 -17.07
CA ALA A 168 20.54 -30.30 -16.86
C ALA A 168 20.49 -31.07 -18.18
N ASN A 169 19.51 -30.75 -19.03
CA ASN A 169 19.34 -31.38 -20.34
C ASN A 169 20.57 -31.15 -21.24
N LEU A 170 21.12 -29.93 -21.26
CA LEU A 170 22.34 -29.61 -22.01
C LEU A 170 23.57 -30.34 -21.48
N MET A 171 23.73 -30.45 -20.15
CA MET A 171 24.86 -31.17 -19.55
C MET A 171 24.78 -32.67 -19.81
N LEU A 172 23.57 -33.25 -19.79
CA LEU A 172 23.33 -34.64 -20.17
C LEU A 172 23.66 -34.88 -21.66
N ALA A 173 23.24 -33.98 -22.56
CA ALA A 173 23.56 -34.07 -23.98
C ALA A 173 25.08 -33.93 -24.26
N ARG A 174 25.75 -33.00 -23.57
CA ARG A 174 27.22 -32.83 -23.68
C ARG A 174 27.97 -34.08 -23.22
N THR A 175 27.52 -34.76 -22.17
CA THR A 175 28.19 -35.98 -21.71
C THR A 175 28.04 -37.14 -22.68
N GLU A 176 26.96 -37.23 -23.46
CA GLU A 176 26.84 -38.21 -24.55
C GLU A 176 27.91 -37.98 -25.62
N SER A 177 28.14 -36.72 -26.02
CA SER A 177 29.17 -36.39 -27.01
C SER A 177 30.61 -36.67 -26.52
N ARG A 178 30.83 -36.58 -25.19
CA ARG A 178 32.15 -36.79 -24.55
C ARG A 178 32.36 -38.22 -24.04
N GLU A 179 31.43 -39.14 -24.26
CA GLU A 179 31.50 -40.50 -23.72
C GLU A 179 32.73 -41.29 -24.22
N ARG A 180 33.15 -41.07 -25.48
CA ARG A 180 34.39 -41.64 -26.06
C ARG A 180 35.66 -41.08 -25.43
N GLU A 181 35.69 -39.80 -25.11
CA GLU A 181 36.87 -39.16 -24.49
C GLU A 181 37.07 -39.65 -23.05
N VAL A 182 35.97 -39.74 -22.30
CA VAL A 182 35.97 -40.23 -20.91
C VAL A 182 36.38 -41.70 -20.84
N SER A 183 35.92 -42.54 -21.76
CA SER A 183 36.27 -43.96 -21.81
C SER A 183 37.75 -44.19 -22.17
N VAL A 184 38.30 -43.41 -23.11
CA VAL A 184 39.74 -43.44 -23.43
C VAL A 184 40.59 -43.00 -22.23
N ARG A 185 40.22 -41.92 -21.54
CA ARG A 185 40.94 -41.47 -20.32
C ARG A 185 40.86 -42.49 -19.19
N ALA A 186 39.72 -43.14 -19.01
CA ALA A 186 39.55 -44.21 -18.02
C ALA A 186 40.43 -45.43 -18.37
N ALA A 187 40.52 -45.81 -19.65
CA ALA A 187 41.39 -46.90 -20.12
C ALA A 187 42.89 -46.58 -19.93
N LEU A 188 43.27 -45.30 -20.01
CA LEU A 188 44.62 -44.81 -19.70
C LEU A 188 44.92 -44.69 -18.19
N GLY A 189 44.03 -45.14 -17.31
CA GLY A 189 44.26 -45.19 -15.87
C GLY A 189 43.83 -43.94 -15.08
N ALA A 190 43.06 -43.03 -15.68
CA ALA A 190 42.52 -41.89 -14.93
C ALA A 190 41.55 -42.35 -13.83
N GLY A 191 41.90 -42.09 -12.56
CA GLY A 191 41.04 -42.41 -11.42
C GLY A 191 39.72 -41.61 -11.41
N ARG A 192 38.66 -42.22 -10.87
CA ARG A 192 37.29 -41.64 -10.79
C ARG A 192 37.26 -40.22 -10.21
N GLY A 193 38.07 -39.94 -9.18
CA GLY A 193 38.15 -38.62 -8.57
C GLY A 193 38.68 -37.53 -9.52
N ARG A 194 39.58 -37.88 -10.46
CA ARG A 194 40.13 -36.93 -11.43
C ARG A 194 39.08 -36.52 -12.46
N LEU A 195 38.27 -37.48 -12.92
CA LEU A 195 37.15 -37.24 -13.84
C LEU A 195 36.01 -36.45 -13.16
N LEU A 196 35.65 -36.82 -11.92
CA LEU A 196 34.68 -36.09 -11.10
C LEU A 196 35.10 -34.64 -10.88
N ARG A 197 36.36 -34.42 -10.49
CA ARG A 197 36.90 -33.07 -10.26
C ARG A 197 36.77 -32.21 -11.50
N GLN A 198 37.07 -32.76 -12.69
CA GLN A 198 36.95 -32.03 -13.96
C GLN A 198 35.51 -31.58 -14.23
N PHE A 199 34.52 -32.47 -14.15
CA PHE A 199 33.13 -32.11 -14.42
C PHE A 199 32.57 -31.09 -13.41
N VAL A 200 32.95 -31.24 -12.14
CA VAL A 200 32.57 -30.29 -11.09
C VAL A 200 33.24 -28.94 -11.31
N THR A 201 34.52 -28.88 -11.71
CA THR A 201 35.17 -27.59 -12.02
C THR A 201 34.59 -26.92 -13.26
N GLU A 202 34.32 -27.66 -14.34
CA GLU A 202 33.68 -27.08 -15.53
C GLU A 202 32.28 -26.52 -15.21
N SER A 203 31.50 -27.23 -14.39
CA SER A 203 30.17 -26.79 -13.97
C SER A 203 30.22 -25.58 -13.02
N LEU A 204 31.16 -25.58 -12.07
CA LEU A 204 31.37 -24.46 -11.15
C LEU A 204 31.81 -23.19 -11.87
N VAL A 205 32.71 -23.29 -12.86
CA VAL A 205 33.15 -22.12 -13.65
C VAL A 205 31.99 -21.53 -14.43
N LEU A 206 31.18 -22.36 -15.09
CA LEU A 206 30.00 -21.89 -15.82
C LEU A 206 28.96 -21.27 -14.88
N ALA A 207 28.71 -21.87 -13.73
CA ALA A 207 27.78 -21.33 -12.73
C ALA A 207 28.29 -20.00 -12.14
N ALA A 208 29.60 -19.88 -11.88
CA ALA A 208 30.19 -18.64 -11.39
C ALA A 208 30.08 -17.51 -12.41
N LEU A 209 30.36 -17.77 -13.69
CA LEU A 209 30.19 -16.79 -14.76
C LEU A 209 28.72 -16.41 -14.95
N GLY A 210 27.81 -17.38 -14.92
CA GLY A 210 26.37 -17.13 -14.99
C GLY A 210 25.86 -16.31 -13.82
N ALA A 211 26.30 -16.61 -12.59
CA ALA A 211 25.94 -15.85 -11.40
C ALA A 211 26.50 -14.42 -11.45
N ALA A 212 27.75 -14.24 -11.89
CA ALA A 212 28.35 -12.92 -12.04
C ALA A 212 27.60 -12.06 -13.06
N LEU A 213 27.28 -12.62 -14.24
CA LEU A 213 26.48 -11.93 -15.25
C LEU A 213 25.06 -11.64 -14.76
N GLY A 214 24.43 -12.60 -14.06
CA GLY A 214 23.10 -12.43 -13.48
C GLY A 214 23.06 -11.33 -12.42
N LEU A 215 24.08 -11.23 -11.57
CA LEU A 215 24.19 -10.16 -10.57
C LEU A 215 24.42 -8.79 -11.23
N LEU A 216 25.22 -8.72 -12.30
CA LEU A 216 25.41 -7.51 -13.11
C LEU A 216 24.09 -7.04 -13.75
N LEU A 217 23.35 -7.97 -14.36
CA LEU A 217 22.04 -7.67 -14.92
C LEU A 217 21.02 -7.28 -13.84
N ALA A 218 21.08 -7.92 -12.67
CA ALA A 218 20.22 -7.55 -11.54
C ALA A 218 20.52 -6.13 -11.09
N HIS A 219 21.80 -5.75 -10.98
CA HIS A 219 22.20 -4.40 -10.59
C HIS A 219 21.68 -3.33 -11.55
N TRP A 220 21.94 -3.50 -12.85
CA TRP A 220 21.44 -2.54 -13.85
C TRP A 220 19.92 -2.58 -14.02
N GLY A 221 19.33 -3.77 -13.87
CA GLY A 221 17.89 -3.96 -13.98
C GLY A 221 17.13 -3.31 -12.82
N THR A 222 17.65 -3.39 -11.59
CA THR A 222 17.06 -2.68 -10.43
C THR A 222 17.13 -1.18 -10.64
N ASP A 223 18.27 -0.65 -11.08
CA ASP A 223 18.43 0.79 -11.31
C ASP A 223 17.48 1.29 -12.41
N ALA A 224 17.34 0.51 -13.50
CA ALA A 224 16.42 0.85 -14.59
C ALA A 224 14.94 0.78 -14.16
N LEU A 225 14.56 -0.19 -13.32
CA LEU A 225 13.19 -0.30 -12.80
C LEU A 225 12.85 0.87 -11.87
N VAL A 226 13.76 1.24 -10.97
CA VAL A 226 13.59 2.40 -10.09
C VAL A 226 13.53 3.70 -10.88
N ALA A 227 14.29 3.81 -11.98
CA ALA A 227 14.26 5.01 -12.84
C ALA A 227 12.96 5.14 -13.67
N LEU A 228 12.25 4.04 -13.93
CA LEU A 228 10.99 4.06 -14.70
C LEU A 228 9.81 4.53 -13.85
N ASP A 229 9.77 4.15 -12.58
CA ASP A 229 8.73 4.57 -11.64
C ASP A 229 9.27 4.56 -10.20
N PRO A 230 9.81 5.70 -9.73
CA PRO A 230 10.37 5.81 -8.37
C PRO A 230 9.35 5.56 -7.26
N ASP A 231 8.07 5.79 -7.53
CA ASP A 231 6.97 5.80 -6.56
C ASP A 231 6.21 4.46 -6.49
N ALA A 232 6.31 3.62 -7.53
CA ALA A 232 5.64 2.32 -7.58
C ALA A 232 6.10 1.31 -6.52
N ILE A 233 7.31 1.45 -5.96
CA ILE A 233 7.85 0.53 -4.94
C ILE A 233 8.07 1.29 -3.64
N PRO A 234 7.20 1.09 -2.62
CA PRO A 234 7.43 1.62 -1.28
C PRO A 234 8.82 1.19 -0.78
N ARG A 235 9.67 2.17 -0.46
CA ARG A 235 11.08 1.98 -0.06
C ARG A 235 12.00 1.47 -1.18
N SER A 236 11.83 1.97 -2.40
CA SER A 236 12.76 1.73 -3.54
C SER A 236 14.23 2.00 -3.17
N GLU A 237 14.50 2.98 -2.30
CA GLU A 237 15.82 3.29 -1.75
C GLU A 237 16.50 2.13 -0.98
N VAL A 238 15.72 1.16 -0.50
CA VAL A 238 16.22 -0.01 0.26
C VAL A 238 16.36 -1.25 -0.63
N VAL A 239 15.91 -1.19 -1.88
CA VAL A 239 16.06 -2.27 -2.87
C VAL A 239 17.52 -2.31 -3.33
N ALA A 240 18.37 -2.92 -2.52
CA ALA A 240 19.79 -3.07 -2.79
C ALA A 240 20.18 -4.55 -2.96
N LEU A 241 21.20 -4.79 -3.77
CA LEU A 241 21.92 -6.06 -3.78
C LEU A 241 22.73 -6.20 -2.49
N ASP A 242 22.08 -6.68 -1.43
CA ASP A 242 22.71 -6.89 -0.13
C ASP A 242 23.45 -8.24 -0.07
N GLY A 243 24.16 -8.46 1.05
CA GLY A 243 24.86 -9.72 1.29
C GLY A 243 23.93 -10.94 1.32
N ARG A 244 22.63 -10.77 1.64
CA ARG A 244 21.66 -11.87 1.68
C ARG A 244 21.28 -12.30 0.27
N VAL A 245 21.08 -11.34 -0.65
CA VAL A 245 20.85 -11.62 -2.07
C VAL A 245 22.07 -12.31 -2.68
N LEU A 246 23.28 -11.84 -2.37
CA LEU A 246 24.53 -12.49 -2.82
C LEU A 246 24.66 -13.92 -2.29
N LEU A 247 24.36 -14.15 -1.01
CA LEU A 247 24.36 -15.49 -0.41
C LEU A 247 23.29 -16.40 -1.02
N TYR A 248 22.09 -15.87 -1.27
CA TYR A 248 20.99 -16.60 -1.89
C TYR A 248 21.32 -17.00 -3.33
N ALA A 249 21.77 -16.03 -4.15
CA ALA A 249 22.17 -16.26 -5.53
C ALA A 249 23.39 -17.20 -5.61
N GLY A 250 24.38 -17.01 -4.75
CA GLY A 250 25.55 -17.88 -4.65
C GLY A 250 25.19 -19.30 -4.22
N GLY A 251 24.29 -19.45 -3.25
CA GLY A 251 23.76 -20.75 -2.80
C GLY A 251 23.01 -21.48 -3.92
N LEU A 252 22.20 -20.76 -4.69
CA LEU A 252 21.50 -21.30 -5.86
C LEU A 252 22.47 -21.71 -6.98
N ALA A 253 23.45 -20.86 -7.31
CA ALA A 253 24.46 -21.17 -8.32
C ALA A 253 25.29 -22.40 -7.93
N LEU A 254 25.69 -22.50 -6.66
CA LEU A 254 26.42 -23.65 -6.15
C LEU A 254 25.56 -24.91 -6.15
N GLY A 255 24.32 -24.82 -5.67
CA GLY A 255 23.36 -25.92 -5.62
C GLY A 255 23.08 -26.48 -7.01
N THR A 256 22.83 -25.61 -8.00
CA THR A 256 22.60 -26.00 -9.39
C THR A 256 23.85 -26.61 -10.03
N ALA A 257 25.04 -26.02 -9.82
CA ALA A 257 26.31 -26.57 -10.28
C ALA A 257 26.59 -27.96 -9.71
N LEU A 258 26.29 -28.19 -8.43
CA LEU A 258 26.48 -29.49 -7.77
C LEU A 258 25.46 -30.51 -8.28
N LEU A 259 24.17 -30.16 -8.29
CA LEU A 259 23.10 -31.06 -8.73
C LEU A 259 23.31 -31.53 -10.18
N PHE A 260 23.61 -30.62 -11.10
CA PHE A 260 23.76 -30.96 -12.52
C PHE A 260 25.19 -31.33 -12.92
N GLY A 261 26.21 -30.91 -12.18
CA GLY A 261 27.60 -31.32 -12.40
C GLY A 261 27.91 -32.72 -11.86
N LEU A 262 27.20 -33.19 -10.82
CA LEU A 262 27.35 -34.55 -10.27
C LEU A 262 26.46 -35.59 -10.96
N ALA A 263 25.33 -35.19 -11.56
CA ALA A 263 24.40 -36.10 -12.24
C ALA A 263 25.08 -36.99 -13.31
N PRO A 264 26.00 -36.49 -14.16
CA PRO A 264 26.68 -37.34 -15.13
C PRO A 264 27.69 -38.29 -14.48
N ALA A 265 28.34 -37.86 -13.40
CA ALA A 265 29.41 -38.61 -12.73
C ALA A 265 28.90 -39.82 -11.94
N LEU A 266 27.72 -39.72 -11.32
CA LEU A 266 27.08 -40.82 -10.60
C LEU A 266 26.62 -41.95 -11.54
N HIS A 267 26.36 -41.64 -12.81
CA HIS A 267 25.90 -42.61 -13.80
C HIS A 267 27.03 -43.25 -14.64
N VAL A 268 28.30 -42.81 -14.49
CA VAL A 268 29.48 -43.46 -15.10
C VAL A 268 30.02 -44.53 -14.16
N GLY A 269 29.30 -45.66 -14.06
CA GLY A 269 29.79 -46.86 -13.39
C GLY A 269 30.74 -47.66 -14.28
N LEU A 270 31.98 -47.91 -13.82
CA LEU A 270 33.00 -48.69 -14.55
C LEU A 270 32.52 -50.09 -15.01
N GLY A 271 31.50 -50.68 -14.38
CA GLY A 271 30.91 -51.96 -14.80
C GLY A 271 30.17 -51.92 -16.14
N ALA A 272 29.71 -50.75 -16.58
CA ALA A 272 29.01 -50.57 -17.86
C ALA A 272 29.96 -50.40 -19.06
N LEU A 273 31.21 -50.01 -18.83
CA LEU A 273 32.20 -49.77 -19.89
C LEU A 273 32.79 -51.08 -20.45
N ALA A 274 33.07 -52.06 -19.58
CA ALA A 274 33.55 -53.38 -19.99
C ALA A 274 32.47 -54.24 -20.65
N SER A 275 31.20 -54.05 -20.30
CA SER A 275 30.07 -54.78 -20.87
C SER A 275 29.60 -54.21 -22.22
N ARG A 276 29.81 -52.92 -22.50
CA ARG A 276 29.40 -52.28 -23.76
C ARG A 276 30.38 -52.40 -24.91
N LEU A 277 31.69 -52.57 -24.64
CA LEU A 277 32.67 -52.94 -25.67
C LEU A 277 32.43 -54.35 -26.24
N ARG A 278 31.63 -55.18 -25.55
CA ARG A 278 31.21 -56.52 -26.00
C ARG A 278 29.79 -56.57 -26.59
N ALA A 279 29.00 -55.52 -26.42
CA ALA A 279 27.59 -55.50 -26.82
C ALA A 279 27.40 -54.56 -28.02
N GLU A 280 27.67 -55.08 -29.21
CA GLU A 280 27.37 -54.37 -30.47
C GLU A 280 25.86 -54.32 -30.76
N HIS A 281 25.03 -55.13 -30.08
CA HIS A 281 23.58 -55.14 -30.25
C HIS A 281 22.88 -55.50 -28.92
N GLY A 282 22.29 -54.53 -28.21
CA GLY A 282 21.44 -54.85 -27.04
C GLY A 282 21.27 -53.73 -26.02
N SER A 283 20.18 -52.98 -26.17
CA SER A 283 19.75 -51.83 -25.37
C SER A 283 19.27 -52.18 -23.95
N THR A 284 19.97 -51.73 -22.91
CA THR A 284 19.39 -51.62 -21.55
C THR A 284 19.83 -50.33 -20.85
N ALA A 285 21.08 -49.89 -21.05
CA ALA A 285 21.61 -48.72 -20.39
C ALA A 285 21.14 -47.36 -20.98
N GLY A 286 20.53 -47.36 -22.18
CA GLY A 286 19.83 -46.20 -22.72
C GLY A 286 18.46 -45.93 -22.08
N SER A 287 17.85 -46.94 -21.43
CA SER A 287 16.46 -46.85 -20.92
C SER A 287 16.30 -45.97 -19.67
N SER A 288 17.31 -45.94 -18.79
CA SER A 288 17.26 -45.12 -17.56
C SER A 288 17.54 -43.64 -17.85
N ARG A 289 18.54 -43.35 -18.70
CA ARG A 289 18.83 -41.99 -19.19
C ARG A 289 17.71 -41.41 -20.03
N ALA A 290 17.11 -42.20 -20.93
CA ALA A 290 15.95 -41.78 -21.70
C ALA A 290 14.73 -41.52 -20.78
N ARG A 291 14.55 -42.29 -19.70
CA ARG A 291 13.51 -42.03 -18.68
C ARG A 291 13.77 -40.75 -17.90
N LEU A 292 15.01 -40.48 -17.48
CA LEU A 292 15.37 -39.24 -16.79
C LEU A 292 15.15 -38.01 -17.68
N ARG A 293 15.59 -38.06 -18.94
CA ARG A 293 15.36 -36.98 -19.92
C ARG A 293 13.87 -36.76 -20.19
N ARG A 294 13.10 -37.83 -20.37
CA ARG A 294 11.62 -37.73 -20.53
C ARG A 294 10.96 -37.14 -19.28
N GLY A 295 11.43 -37.50 -18.09
CA GLY A 295 10.96 -36.92 -16.82
C GLY A 295 11.25 -35.43 -16.74
N LEU A 296 12.48 -35.01 -17.07
CA LEU A 296 12.88 -33.59 -17.13
C LEU A 296 12.02 -32.79 -18.10
N VAL A 297 11.81 -33.30 -19.33
CA VAL A 297 10.95 -32.64 -20.32
C VAL A 297 9.50 -32.56 -19.87
N MET A 298 8.99 -33.57 -19.18
CA MET A 298 7.62 -33.57 -18.63
C MET A 298 7.48 -32.59 -17.47
N VAL A 299 8.47 -32.49 -16.58
CA VAL A 299 8.51 -31.46 -15.52
C VAL A 299 8.58 -30.08 -16.14
N GLU A 300 9.44 -29.87 -17.14
CA GLU A 300 9.53 -28.59 -17.86
C GLU A 300 8.21 -28.21 -18.52
N ALA A 301 7.57 -29.14 -19.25
CA ALA A 301 6.27 -28.91 -19.86
C ALA A 301 5.17 -28.61 -18.81
N ALA A 302 5.19 -29.30 -17.67
CA ALA A 302 4.24 -29.04 -16.58
C ALA A 302 4.46 -27.66 -15.94
N VAL A 303 5.72 -27.29 -15.67
CA VAL A 303 6.06 -25.97 -15.12
C VAL A 303 5.73 -24.85 -16.12
N CYS A 304 6.04 -25.02 -17.40
CA CYS A 304 5.62 -24.11 -18.47
C CYS A 304 4.10 -23.91 -18.48
N ALA A 305 3.33 -25.00 -18.38
CA ALA A 305 1.87 -24.92 -18.33
C ALA A 305 1.37 -24.15 -17.09
N VAL A 306 1.95 -24.41 -15.91
CA VAL A 306 1.61 -23.70 -14.67
C VAL A 306 1.92 -22.21 -14.78
N VAL A 307 3.12 -21.85 -15.25
CA VAL A 307 3.53 -20.45 -15.42
C VAL A 307 2.64 -19.75 -16.44
N LEU A 308 2.30 -20.41 -17.55
CA LEU A 308 1.44 -19.84 -18.59
C LEU A 308 0.01 -19.63 -18.10
N VAL A 309 -0.54 -20.56 -17.32
CA VAL A 309 -1.85 -20.40 -16.66
C VAL A 309 -1.80 -19.28 -15.64
N ALA A 310 -0.78 -19.22 -14.79
CA ALA A 310 -0.64 -18.16 -13.78
C ALA A 310 -0.50 -16.77 -14.44
N ALA A 311 0.33 -16.64 -15.47
CA ALA A 311 0.46 -15.41 -16.23
C ALA A 311 -0.85 -15.02 -16.93
N GLY A 312 -1.57 -16.00 -17.49
CA GLY A 312 -2.89 -15.79 -18.08
C GLY A 312 -3.93 -15.34 -17.05
N LEU A 313 -3.91 -15.88 -15.84
CA LEU A 313 -4.79 -15.47 -14.73
C LEU A 313 -4.47 -14.06 -14.26
N VAL A 314 -3.20 -13.72 -14.04
CA VAL A 314 -2.79 -12.36 -13.66
C VAL A 314 -3.15 -11.36 -14.75
N GLY A 315 -2.88 -11.69 -16.02
CA GLY A 315 -3.26 -10.86 -17.16
C GLY A 315 -4.78 -10.68 -17.26
N ARG A 316 -5.55 -11.75 -17.00
CA ARG A 316 -7.01 -11.69 -16.92
C ARG A 316 -7.49 -10.84 -15.74
N SER A 317 -6.90 -10.98 -14.56
CA SER A 317 -7.27 -10.18 -13.38
C SER A 317 -6.98 -8.71 -13.61
N LEU A 318 -5.82 -8.36 -14.19
CA LEU A 318 -5.52 -6.98 -14.57
C LEU A 318 -6.51 -6.46 -15.62
N TRP A 319 -6.84 -7.28 -16.61
CA TRP A 319 -7.82 -6.95 -17.64
C TRP A 319 -9.23 -6.72 -17.09
N GLU A 320 -9.65 -7.54 -16.11
CA GLU A 320 -10.91 -7.37 -15.39
C GLU A 320 -10.85 -6.11 -14.51
N LEU A 321 -9.73 -5.86 -13.82
CA LEU A 321 -9.55 -4.71 -12.92
C LEU A 321 -9.58 -3.35 -13.66
N VAL A 322 -8.87 -3.23 -14.79
CA VAL A 322 -8.84 -2.00 -15.61
C VAL A 322 -10.20 -1.72 -16.25
N ARG A 323 -11.10 -2.70 -16.29
CA ARG A 323 -12.47 -2.56 -16.80
C ARG A 323 -13.51 -2.36 -15.71
N VAL A 324 -13.12 -2.39 -14.44
CA VAL A 324 -14.03 -2.06 -13.34
C VAL A 324 -14.44 -0.60 -13.51
N ASP A 325 -15.74 -0.36 -13.58
CA ASP A 325 -16.30 0.99 -13.53
C ASP A 325 -16.11 1.53 -12.10
N PRO A 326 -15.32 2.59 -11.89
CA PRO A 326 -15.13 3.17 -10.56
C PRO A 326 -16.38 3.90 -10.04
N GLY A 327 -17.42 4.05 -10.87
CA GLY A 327 -18.63 4.80 -10.57
C GLY A 327 -18.48 6.31 -10.78
N VAL A 328 -17.33 6.75 -11.28
CA VAL A 328 -16.99 8.16 -11.54
C VAL A 328 -16.31 8.33 -12.89
N ARG A 329 -16.37 9.54 -13.45
CA ARG A 329 -15.66 9.90 -14.67
C ARG A 329 -14.16 10.05 -14.38
N THR A 330 -13.33 9.32 -15.12
CA THR A 330 -11.86 9.40 -15.02
C THR A 330 -11.22 10.04 -16.26
N GLU A 331 -11.93 10.04 -17.40
CA GLU A 331 -11.45 10.62 -18.65
C GLU A 331 -11.78 12.11 -18.75
N GLY A 332 -10.79 12.93 -19.13
CA GLY A 332 -10.98 14.37 -19.33
C GLY A 332 -11.22 15.15 -18.03
N VAL A 333 -10.81 14.60 -16.89
CA VAL A 333 -10.92 15.22 -15.57
C VAL A 333 -9.52 15.61 -15.08
N LEU A 334 -9.36 16.86 -14.67
CA LEU A 334 -8.16 17.37 -14.02
C LEU A 334 -8.44 17.55 -12.53
N THR A 335 -7.55 17.02 -11.67
CA THR A 335 -7.64 17.22 -10.23
C THR A 335 -6.39 17.87 -9.67
N PHE A 336 -6.58 18.66 -8.62
CA PHE A 336 -5.47 19.18 -7.82
C PHE A 336 -5.94 19.45 -6.39
N GLU A 337 -5.01 19.37 -5.45
CA GLU A 337 -5.29 19.56 -4.03
C GLU A 337 -4.85 20.95 -3.59
N LEU A 338 -5.68 21.62 -2.80
CA LEU A 338 -5.38 22.93 -2.22
C LEU A 338 -5.50 22.87 -0.71
N ALA A 339 -4.42 23.19 0.01
CA ALA A 339 -4.42 23.37 1.45
C ALA A 339 -4.40 24.86 1.80
N LEU A 340 -5.42 25.33 2.53
CA LEU A 340 -5.54 26.73 2.93
C LEU A 340 -5.08 26.97 4.38
N PRO A 341 -4.30 28.03 4.63
CA PRO A 341 -3.71 28.26 5.94
C PRO A 341 -4.72 28.66 6.99
N ALA A 342 -4.57 28.03 8.16
CA ALA A 342 -5.44 28.24 9.31
C ALA A 342 -5.53 29.70 9.77
N SER A 343 -4.43 30.44 9.64
CA SER A 343 -4.31 31.82 10.08
C SER A 343 -5.11 32.80 9.23
N ALA A 344 -5.28 32.50 7.93
CA ALA A 344 -6.01 33.37 7.00
C ALA A 344 -7.44 32.88 6.71
N TYR A 345 -7.68 31.58 6.81
CA TYR A 345 -8.98 30.93 6.56
C TYR A 345 -9.45 30.20 7.82
N GLY A 346 -9.56 30.97 8.90
CA GLY A 346 -9.81 30.47 10.25
C GLY A 346 -11.26 30.10 10.51
N ILE A 347 -12.20 30.76 9.82
CA ILE A 347 -13.65 30.59 9.98
C ILE A 347 -14.30 29.97 8.73
N PRO A 348 -15.40 29.21 8.88
CA PRO A 348 -16.07 28.50 7.78
C PRO A 348 -16.43 29.40 6.60
N GLU A 349 -16.90 30.62 6.85
CA GLU A 349 -17.36 31.56 5.83
C GLU A 349 -16.21 32.01 4.92
N GLN A 350 -15.01 32.18 5.47
CA GLN A 350 -13.82 32.53 4.70
C GLN A 350 -13.38 31.38 3.79
N LEU A 351 -13.42 30.15 4.32
CA LEU A 351 -13.04 28.94 3.59
C LEU A 351 -14.02 28.67 2.44
N ASN A 352 -15.33 28.64 2.74
CA ASN A 352 -16.37 28.37 1.76
C ASN A 352 -16.41 29.45 0.69
N GLY A 353 -16.36 30.73 1.07
CA GLY A 353 -16.33 31.83 0.10
C GLY A 353 -15.08 31.84 -0.79
N PHE A 354 -13.94 31.30 -0.33
CA PHE A 354 -12.77 31.12 -1.20
C PHE A 354 -13.02 30.05 -2.26
N TYR A 355 -13.50 28.87 -1.85
CA TYR A 355 -13.74 27.76 -2.77
C TYR A 355 -14.87 28.05 -3.76
N GLU A 356 -15.92 28.77 -3.35
CA GLU A 356 -16.98 29.25 -4.26
C GLU A 356 -16.41 30.15 -5.36
N ARG A 357 -15.65 31.19 -5.00
CA ARG A 357 -15.00 32.07 -5.99
C ARG A 357 -13.98 31.36 -6.86
N LEU A 358 -13.31 30.34 -6.32
CA LEU A 358 -12.36 29.53 -7.08
C LEU A 358 -13.11 28.69 -8.13
N GLN A 359 -14.19 28.02 -7.72
CA GLN A 359 -15.03 27.22 -8.60
C GLN A 359 -15.60 28.09 -9.74
N GLU A 360 -16.24 29.23 -9.42
CA GLU A 360 -16.80 30.16 -10.41
C GLU A 360 -15.75 30.64 -11.44
N ARG A 361 -14.52 30.89 -10.99
CA ARG A 361 -13.43 31.32 -11.88
C ARG A 361 -12.96 30.22 -12.81
N ILE A 362 -12.92 28.98 -12.33
CA ILE A 362 -12.50 27.82 -13.12
C ILE A 362 -13.57 27.50 -14.16
N GLU A 363 -14.85 27.51 -13.78
CA GLU A 363 -15.97 27.32 -14.71
C GLU A 363 -16.01 28.39 -15.80
N GLY A 364 -15.58 29.61 -15.49
CA GLY A 364 -15.44 30.68 -16.48
C GLY A 364 -14.32 30.49 -17.51
N LEU A 365 -13.46 29.47 -17.37
CA LEU A 365 -12.36 29.23 -18.31
C LEU A 365 -12.86 28.52 -19.59
N PRO A 366 -12.38 28.92 -20.79
CA PRO A 366 -12.73 28.24 -22.02
C PRO A 366 -12.32 26.77 -22.01
N GLY A 367 -13.27 25.87 -22.31
CA GLY A 367 -13.02 24.42 -22.38
C GLY A 367 -13.31 23.64 -21.09
N VAL A 368 -13.65 24.33 -20.00
CA VAL A 368 -14.13 23.70 -18.76
C VAL A 368 -15.62 23.38 -18.90
N ALA A 369 -16.00 22.13 -18.60
CA ALA A 369 -17.40 21.68 -18.67
C ALA A 369 -18.14 21.84 -17.32
N GLY A 370 -17.42 21.75 -16.21
CA GLY A 370 -17.90 21.98 -14.86
C GLY A 370 -16.71 21.99 -13.89
N ALA A 371 -16.90 22.52 -12.68
CA ALA A 371 -15.89 22.39 -11.65
C ALA A 371 -16.54 22.03 -10.32
N ALA A 372 -15.84 21.28 -9.50
CA ALA A 372 -16.33 20.89 -8.19
C ALA A 372 -15.22 20.79 -7.15
N THR A 373 -15.62 20.75 -5.87
CA THR A 373 -14.70 20.56 -4.76
C THR A 373 -15.14 19.41 -3.88
N VAL A 374 -14.18 18.65 -3.35
CA VAL A 374 -14.41 17.54 -2.41
C VAL A 374 -13.27 17.43 -1.40
N ASN A 375 -13.56 16.97 -0.18
CA ASN A 375 -12.54 16.76 0.86
C ASN A 375 -11.71 15.48 0.67
N SER A 376 -12.19 14.52 -0.12
CA SER A 376 -11.48 13.27 -0.40
C SER A 376 -11.91 12.76 -1.78
N LEU A 377 -10.94 12.58 -2.68
CA LEU A 377 -11.23 12.04 -4.02
C LEU A 377 -11.48 10.53 -3.96
N PRO A 378 -12.33 10.00 -4.85
CA PRO A 378 -12.39 8.57 -5.09
C PRO A 378 -11.01 8.03 -5.51
N LEU A 379 -10.68 6.82 -5.04
CA LEU A 379 -9.44 6.10 -5.34
C LEU A 379 -8.15 6.74 -4.80
N THR A 380 -8.24 7.75 -3.91
CA THR A 380 -7.05 8.40 -3.30
C THR A 380 -6.84 8.04 -1.83
N GLY A 381 -7.49 6.98 -1.32
CA GLY A 381 -7.24 6.44 0.02
C GLY A 381 -8.49 6.21 0.85
N ASP A 382 -8.36 6.36 2.17
CA ASP A 382 -9.42 6.05 3.14
C ASP A 382 -10.13 7.35 3.57
N PRO A 383 -11.28 7.70 2.97
CA PRO A 383 -12.04 8.88 3.37
C PRO A 383 -12.45 8.83 4.84
N PRO A 384 -12.68 10.00 5.48
CA PRO A 384 -13.08 10.04 6.87
C PRO A 384 -14.41 9.33 7.09
N ARG A 385 -14.44 8.42 8.07
CA ARG A 385 -15.66 7.72 8.47
C ARG A 385 -16.31 8.40 9.65
N ASN A 386 -17.63 8.52 9.59
CA ASN A 386 -18.40 9.09 10.69
C ASN A 386 -19.62 8.26 11.00
N ASP A 387 -19.95 8.25 12.28
CA ASP A 387 -21.20 7.69 12.76
C ASP A 387 -22.35 8.65 12.51
N PHE A 388 -23.50 8.07 12.17
CA PHE A 388 -24.74 8.81 12.02
C PHE A 388 -25.93 8.01 12.54
N TYR A 389 -27.03 8.71 12.81
CA TYR A 389 -28.27 8.15 13.35
C TYR A 389 -29.46 8.72 12.63
N VAL A 390 -30.55 7.96 12.56
CA VAL A 390 -31.82 8.46 12.03
C VAL A 390 -32.56 9.23 13.13
N GLY A 391 -32.92 10.48 12.83
CA GLY A 391 -33.68 11.35 13.71
C GLY A 391 -35.06 10.77 14.00
N GLY A 392 -35.43 10.76 15.29
CA GLY A 392 -36.69 10.20 15.76
C GLY A 392 -36.65 8.69 16.03
N GLU A 393 -35.56 8.00 15.69
CA GLU A 393 -35.34 6.61 16.10
C GLU A 393 -34.56 6.53 17.43
N PRO A 394 -34.78 5.48 18.25
CA PRO A 394 -33.96 5.25 19.43
C PRO A 394 -32.49 5.15 19.05
N ARG A 395 -31.61 5.73 19.86
CA ARG A 395 -30.18 5.46 19.70
C ARG A 395 -29.89 3.97 19.88
N PRO A 396 -28.89 3.43 19.18
CA PRO A 396 -28.42 2.08 19.43
C PRO A 396 -28.10 1.91 20.91
N ASP A 397 -28.43 0.74 21.46
CA ASP A 397 -28.04 0.39 22.83
C ASP A 397 -26.50 0.45 22.97
N PRO A 398 -25.99 0.79 24.17
CA PRO A 398 -24.56 0.70 24.47
C PRO A 398 -23.94 -0.63 24.02
N GLY A 399 -22.91 -0.56 23.17
CA GLY A 399 -22.19 -1.70 22.60
C GLY A 399 -22.68 -2.15 21.22
N VAL A 400 -23.79 -1.60 20.72
CA VAL A 400 -24.24 -1.80 19.33
C VAL A 400 -23.55 -0.77 18.43
N PRO A 401 -22.84 -1.20 17.36
CA PRO A 401 -22.19 -0.27 16.44
C PRO A 401 -23.20 0.71 15.85
N ALA A 402 -22.88 2.00 15.91
CA ALA A 402 -23.64 3.01 15.20
C ALA A 402 -23.60 2.77 13.68
N TRP A 403 -24.54 3.37 12.96
CA TRP A 403 -24.44 3.39 11.50
C TRP A 403 -23.25 4.25 11.12
N ASN A 404 -22.49 3.82 10.12
CA ASN A 404 -21.22 4.43 9.77
C ASN A 404 -21.08 4.49 8.25
N ALA A 405 -20.69 5.65 7.75
CA ALA A 405 -20.46 5.88 6.34
C ALA A 405 -19.19 6.71 6.15
N ASP A 406 -18.56 6.53 5.00
CA ASP A 406 -17.56 7.48 4.51
C ASP A 406 -18.27 8.83 4.30
N LEU A 407 -17.80 9.87 4.99
CA LEU A 407 -18.41 11.19 5.00
C LEU A 407 -17.62 12.13 4.08
N LEU A 408 -18.25 12.49 2.96
CA LEU A 408 -17.70 13.43 2.00
C LEU A 408 -18.42 14.77 2.10
N THR A 409 -17.66 15.84 1.96
CA THR A 409 -18.17 17.20 1.83
C THR A 409 -17.86 17.70 0.43
N VAL A 410 -18.91 18.07 -0.32
CA VAL A 410 -18.83 18.34 -1.75
C VAL A 410 -19.44 19.69 -2.11
N SER A 411 -19.05 20.27 -3.24
CA SER A 411 -19.82 21.37 -3.84
C SER A 411 -21.08 20.85 -4.55
N HIS A 412 -21.98 21.77 -4.90
CA HIS A 412 -23.27 21.42 -5.47
C HIS A 412 -23.17 20.65 -6.80
N ASP A 413 -22.25 21.04 -7.70
CA ASP A 413 -22.07 20.39 -9.01
C ASP A 413 -21.19 19.14 -9.00
N TYR A 414 -20.80 18.64 -7.81
CA TYR A 414 -19.87 17.52 -7.71
C TYR A 414 -20.35 16.27 -8.43
N PHE A 415 -21.62 15.90 -8.25
CA PHE A 415 -22.15 14.70 -8.88
C PHE A 415 -22.21 14.84 -10.41
N GLU A 416 -22.55 16.03 -10.93
CA GLU A 416 -22.57 16.28 -12.37
C GLU A 416 -21.15 16.28 -12.96
N THR A 417 -20.22 17.00 -12.32
CA THR A 417 -18.81 17.12 -12.73
C THR A 417 -18.13 15.75 -12.76
N MET A 418 -18.34 14.95 -11.71
CA MET A 418 -17.81 13.58 -11.61
C MET A 418 -18.62 12.54 -12.41
N GLY A 419 -19.72 12.94 -13.05
CA GLY A 419 -20.58 12.04 -13.81
C GLY A 419 -21.27 10.96 -12.97
N ILE A 420 -21.51 11.22 -11.68
CA ILE A 420 -22.19 10.33 -10.75
C ILE A 420 -23.71 10.56 -10.90
N PRO A 421 -24.48 9.59 -11.42
CA PRO A 421 -25.91 9.78 -11.63
C PRO A 421 -26.70 9.73 -10.32
N VAL A 422 -27.69 10.62 -10.20
CA VAL A 422 -28.74 10.56 -9.18
C VAL A 422 -29.72 9.45 -9.56
N ILE A 423 -29.92 8.50 -8.67
CA ILE A 423 -30.77 7.31 -8.85
C ILE A 423 -32.19 7.58 -8.38
N ARG A 424 -32.35 8.27 -7.25
CA ARG A 424 -33.65 8.71 -6.70
C ARG A 424 -33.52 10.05 -5.98
N GLY A 425 -34.60 10.82 -5.92
CA GLY A 425 -34.60 12.15 -5.30
C GLY A 425 -33.85 13.16 -6.17
N ARG A 426 -33.03 14.00 -5.56
CA ARG A 426 -32.24 15.05 -6.23
C ARG A 426 -30.81 15.12 -5.69
N GLY A 427 -29.91 15.71 -6.47
CA GLY A 427 -28.60 16.13 -5.98
C GLY A 427 -28.69 17.39 -5.11
N PHE A 428 -27.54 17.99 -4.83
CA PHE A 428 -27.49 19.31 -4.19
C PHE A 428 -27.85 20.41 -5.18
N GLU A 429 -28.56 21.43 -4.69
CA GLU A 429 -28.95 22.60 -5.46
C GLU A 429 -28.29 23.86 -4.87
N ALA A 430 -28.10 24.91 -5.67
CA ALA A 430 -27.53 26.16 -5.19
C ALA A 430 -28.34 26.81 -4.05
N SER A 431 -29.66 26.55 -3.99
CA SER A 431 -30.55 26.99 -2.90
C SER A 431 -30.32 26.28 -1.58
N ASP A 432 -29.62 25.14 -1.57
CA ASP A 432 -29.24 24.42 -0.36
C ASP A 432 -27.99 25.03 0.31
N GLY A 433 -27.51 26.21 -0.11
CA GLY A 433 -26.31 26.85 0.44
C GLY A 433 -26.34 27.15 1.95
N THR A 434 -25.45 28.02 2.41
CA THR A 434 -25.24 28.29 3.86
C THR A 434 -26.53 28.62 4.64
N ASP A 435 -27.46 29.36 4.04
CA ASP A 435 -28.74 29.74 4.65
C ASP A 435 -29.91 28.80 4.28
N GLY A 436 -29.64 27.75 3.50
CA GLY A 436 -30.61 26.77 3.02
C GLY A 436 -30.93 25.67 4.03
N PRO A 437 -31.87 24.76 3.69
CA PRO A 437 -32.13 23.58 4.51
C PRO A 437 -30.89 22.69 4.60
N TYR A 438 -30.55 22.20 5.79
CA TYR A 438 -29.43 21.28 5.95
C TYR A 438 -29.77 19.92 5.32
N VAL A 439 -29.06 19.55 4.26
CA VAL A 439 -29.39 18.39 3.42
C VAL A 439 -28.20 17.46 3.25
N ALA A 440 -28.51 16.19 2.99
CA ALA A 440 -27.54 15.13 2.76
C ALA A 440 -27.98 14.26 1.58
N VAL A 441 -27.00 13.68 0.90
CA VAL A 441 -27.19 12.70 -0.18
C VAL A 441 -26.45 11.44 0.21
N ILE A 442 -27.04 10.27 -0.01
CA ILE A 442 -26.38 8.98 0.24
C ILE A 442 -26.16 8.23 -1.07
N ASP A 443 -25.29 7.23 -1.06
CA ASP A 443 -25.12 6.35 -2.21
C ASP A 443 -26.01 5.09 -2.15
N GLU A 444 -26.05 4.32 -3.25
CA GLU A 444 -26.81 3.07 -3.33
C GLU A 444 -26.37 2.02 -2.29
N ALA A 445 -25.10 1.98 -1.90
CA ALA A 445 -24.58 1.05 -0.91
C ALA A 445 -25.10 1.40 0.49
N ALA A 446 -25.08 2.68 0.87
CA ALA A 446 -25.68 3.17 2.10
C ALA A 446 -27.19 2.91 2.12
N ALA A 447 -27.90 3.25 1.03
CA ALA A 447 -29.34 3.01 0.93
C ALA A 447 -29.69 1.52 1.09
N ARG A 448 -28.95 0.62 0.45
CA ARG A 448 -29.17 -0.83 0.53
C ARG A 448 -28.86 -1.40 1.91
N LYS A 449 -27.79 -0.93 2.55
CA LYS A 449 -27.35 -1.42 3.86
C LYS A 449 -28.27 -0.97 4.98
N TYR A 450 -28.67 0.30 4.97
CA TYR A 450 -29.37 0.93 6.09
C TYR A 450 -30.89 1.02 5.89
N TRP A 451 -31.36 1.10 4.65
CA TRP A 451 -32.78 1.12 4.29
C TRP A 451 -33.12 0.08 3.22
N PRO A 452 -32.98 -1.23 3.52
CA PRO A 452 -33.28 -2.30 2.55
C PRO A 452 -34.75 -2.30 2.08
N GLY A 453 -35.65 -1.66 2.85
CA GLY A 453 -37.06 -1.48 2.50
C GLY A 453 -37.35 -0.29 1.57
N GLY A 454 -36.38 0.60 1.31
CA GLY A 454 -36.50 1.70 0.35
C GLY A 454 -37.08 3.01 0.87
N ASP A 455 -36.99 3.29 2.17
CA ASP A 455 -37.57 4.45 2.86
C ASP A 455 -36.52 5.47 3.38
N ALA A 456 -35.39 5.57 2.67
CA ALA A 456 -34.28 6.45 3.05
C ALA A 456 -34.53 7.95 2.82
N LEU A 457 -35.28 8.32 1.76
CA LEU A 457 -35.54 9.71 1.42
C LEU A 457 -36.47 10.37 2.45
N ASP A 458 -36.35 11.69 2.62
CA ASP A 458 -37.08 12.52 3.59
C ASP A 458 -36.81 12.17 5.07
N ARG A 459 -35.94 11.18 5.32
CA ARG A 459 -35.43 10.89 6.65
C ARG A 459 -34.41 11.94 7.04
N ARG A 460 -34.37 12.23 8.33
CA ARG A 460 -33.41 13.16 8.92
C ARG A 460 -32.30 12.37 9.57
N VAL A 461 -31.04 12.73 9.32
CA VAL A 461 -29.88 12.09 9.93
C VAL A 461 -29.11 13.06 10.82
N HIS A 462 -28.59 12.55 11.93
CA HIS A 462 -27.78 13.29 12.89
C HIS A 462 -26.37 12.72 12.91
N PHE A 463 -25.37 13.60 13.01
CA PHE A 463 -23.98 13.23 13.23
C PHE A 463 -23.55 13.63 14.64
N ASN A 464 -22.69 12.81 15.26
CA ASN A 464 -22.18 13.08 16.61
C ASN A 464 -21.51 14.46 16.73
N PHE A 465 -20.84 14.92 15.67
CA PHE A 465 -20.18 16.23 15.65
C PHE A 465 -21.15 17.41 15.44
N THR A 466 -22.29 17.21 14.79
CA THR A 466 -23.31 18.27 14.63
C THR A 466 -24.12 18.47 15.89
N GLU A 467 -24.31 17.42 16.68
CA GLU A 467 -25.11 17.48 17.89
C GLU A 467 -24.41 18.25 19.01
N SER A 468 -23.09 18.06 19.17
CA SER A 468 -22.29 18.84 20.12
C SER A 468 -22.28 20.34 19.80
N GLN A 469 -22.64 20.72 18.58
CA GLN A 469 -22.75 22.10 18.10
C GLN A 469 -24.19 22.63 18.03
N GLY A 470 -25.20 21.85 18.46
CA GLY A 470 -26.61 22.27 18.43
C GLY A 470 -27.20 22.43 17.02
N ARG A 471 -26.61 21.79 16.01
CA ARG A 471 -27.06 21.88 14.61
C ARG A 471 -28.28 20.99 14.32
N PRO A 472 -29.12 21.36 13.33
CA PRO A 472 -30.26 20.56 12.91
C PRO A 472 -29.80 19.26 12.23
N SER A 473 -30.69 18.26 12.20
CA SER A 473 -30.47 17.07 11.37
C SER A 473 -30.48 17.40 9.89
N ALA A 474 -29.65 16.68 9.12
CA ALA A 474 -29.61 16.77 7.67
C ALA A 474 -30.75 15.93 7.07
N GLU A 475 -31.51 16.50 6.14
CA GLU A 475 -32.55 15.79 5.42
C GLU A 475 -31.97 15.03 4.22
N LEU A 476 -32.33 13.75 4.08
CA LEU A 476 -31.90 12.92 2.96
C LEU A 476 -32.72 13.24 1.71
N VAL A 477 -32.12 14.00 0.79
CA VAL A 477 -32.80 14.50 -0.41
C VAL A 477 -32.53 13.67 -1.67
N GLY A 478 -31.52 12.80 -1.65
CA GLY A 478 -31.10 12.04 -2.82
C GLY A 478 -30.36 10.75 -2.53
N ILE A 479 -30.43 9.85 -3.51
CA ILE A 479 -29.61 8.63 -3.60
C ILE A 479 -28.84 8.69 -4.92
N VAL A 480 -27.52 8.62 -4.86
CA VAL A 480 -26.62 8.59 -6.03
C VAL A 480 -26.02 7.21 -6.25
N ARG A 481 -25.48 6.94 -7.44
CA ARG A 481 -24.74 5.71 -7.71
C ARG A 481 -23.55 5.59 -6.76
N SER A 482 -23.30 4.37 -6.28
CA SER A 482 -22.12 4.06 -5.48
C SER A 482 -20.81 4.24 -6.25
N THR A 483 -19.80 4.78 -5.57
CA THR A 483 -18.45 4.95 -6.11
C THR A 483 -17.45 4.08 -5.36
N LYS A 484 -16.34 3.75 -6.01
CA LYS A 484 -15.21 3.05 -5.37
C LYS A 484 -14.39 4.07 -4.57
N ALA A 485 -14.37 3.92 -3.24
CA ALA A 485 -13.72 4.86 -2.34
C ALA A 485 -12.20 4.66 -2.28
N ALA A 486 -11.73 3.51 -1.83
CA ALA A 486 -10.32 3.26 -1.54
C ALA A 486 -9.56 2.59 -2.69
N SER A 487 -10.14 1.56 -3.30
CA SER A 487 -9.51 0.81 -4.40
C SER A 487 -10.55 0.26 -5.38
N LEU A 488 -10.08 -0.18 -6.55
CA LEU A 488 -10.95 -0.74 -7.60
C LEU A 488 -11.46 -2.15 -7.26
N ASP A 489 -10.74 -2.91 -6.44
CA ASP A 489 -11.04 -4.29 -6.08
C ASP A 489 -11.97 -4.45 -4.86
N GLU A 490 -12.21 -3.39 -4.09
CA GLU A 490 -13.13 -3.40 -2.94
C GLU A 490 -14.60 -3.19 -3.34
N GLU A 491 -15.55 -3.82 -2.65
CA GLU A 491 -16.97 -3.45 -2.81
C GLU A 491 -17.22 -1.99 -2.39
N PRO A 492 -18.13 -1.26 -3.06
CA PRO A 492 -18.46 0.10 -2.64
C PRO A 492 -18.95 0.15 -1.20
N ARG A 493 -18.26 0.95 -0.38
CA ARG A 493 -18.63 1.19 1.02
C ARG A 493 -19.77 2.21 1.07
N PRO A 494 -20.63 2.19 2.10
CA PRO A 494 -21.63 3.23 2.31
C PRO A 494 -21.01 4.62 2.33
N GLN A 495 -21.50 5.51 1.49
CA GLN A 495 -21.06 6.90 1.41
C GLN A 495 -22.22 7.85 1.72
N LEU A 496 -21.90 8.91 2.46
CA LEU A 496 -22.80 10.02 2.72
C LEU A 496 -22.10 11.32 2.34
N TYR A 497 -22.83 12.15 1.62
CA TYR A 497 -22.38 13.43 1.11
C TYR A 497 -23.11 14.56 1.84
N LEU A 498 -22.35 15.58 2.24
CA LEU A 498 -22.84 16.85 2.77
C LEU A 498 -22.38 18.00 1.87
N LEU A 499 -23.11 19.11 1.91
CA LEU A 499 -22.77 20.28 1.12
C LEU A 499 -21.71 21.16 1.83
N ASN A 500 -20.66 21.53 1.10
CA ASN A 500 -19.53 22.32 1.60
C ASN A 500 -19.95 23.63 2.32
N PRO A 501 -20.78 24.51 1.72
CA PRO A 501 -21.31 25.72 2.36
C PRO A 501 -21.96 25.52 3.74
N GLN A 502 -22.46 24.30 4.01
CA GLN A 502 -23.19 23.98 5.22
C GLN A 502 -22.35 23.25 6.27
N THR A 503 -21.14 22.81 5.93
CA THR A 503 -20.27 22.04 6.82
C THR A 503 -19.16 22.91 7.40
N GLU A 504 -19.00 22.87 8.72
CA GLU A 504 -17.85 23.51 9.38
C GLU A 504 -16.60 22.63 9.23
N PRO A 505 -15.40 23.21 9.16
CA PRO A 505 -14.18 22.46 9.39
C PRO A 505 -14.13 22.10 10.88
N VAL A 506 -14.67 20.93 11.23
CA VAL A 506 -14.89 20.57 12.64
C VAL A 506 -13.57 20.27 13.37
N TRP A 507 -12.46 19.99 12.67
CA TRP A 507 -11.22 19.53 13.31
C TRP A 507 -9.95 20.09 12.66
N GLY A 508 -8.94 20.33 13.50
CA GLY A 508 -7.70 21.04 13.17
C GLY A 508 -6.98 20.55 11.90
N GLY A 509 -6.68 21.48 11.01
CA GLY A 509 -5.71 21.35 9.93
C GLY A 509 -6.19 20.55 8.71
N THR A 510 -6.51 19.28 8.88
CA THR A 510 -6.66 18.29 7.79
C THR A 510 -7.93 18.45 6.94
N TRP A 511 -8.96 19.18 7.40
CA TRP A 511 -10.20 19.41 6.65
C TRP A 511 -10.22 20.72 5.84
N ARG A 512 -9.15 21.52 5.88
CA ARG A 512 -9.01 22.71 5.03
C ARG A 512 -8.53 22.38 3.62
N THR A 513 -7.93 21.21 3.48
CA THR A 513 -7.54 20.64 2.22
C THR A 513 -8.77 20.20 1.45
N ARG A 514 -8.95 20.74 0.24
CA ARG A 514 -9.94 20.21 -0.70
C ARG A 514 -9.27 19.91 -2.01
N SER A 515 -9.69 18.81 -2.61
CA SER A 515 -9.44 18.54 -4.01
C SER A 515 -10.42 19.34 -4.86
N VAL A 516 -9.90 19.98 -5.90
CA VAL A 516 -10.67 20.60 -6.97
C VAL A 516 -10.69 19.64 -8.15
N VAL A 517 -11.85 19.51 -8.77
CA VAL A 517 -12.10 18.69 -9.94
C VAL A 517 -12.59 19.60 -11.07
N VAL A 518 -12.05 19.43 -12.27
CA VAL A 518 -12.34 20.25 -13.46
C VAL A 518 -12.54 19.37 -14.69
#